data_AF-C0NUV1-F1
#
_entry.id   AF-C0NUV1-F1
#
_cell.length_a   1.000
_cell.length_b   1.000
_cell.length_c   1.000
_cell.angle_alpha   90.00
_cell.angle_beta   90.00
_cell.angle_gamma   90.00
#
_symmetry.space_group_name_H-M   'P 1'
#
loop_
_entity.id
_entity.type
_entity.pdbx_description
1 polymer ?
#
loop_
_entity_poly.entity_id
_entity_poly.type
_entity_poly.pdbx_seq_one_letter_code
_entity_poly.pdbx_strand_id
1 'polypeptide(L)'
;MPVVRNRRRAPDDEDESNVNSEASFDPQHGPSQRPTQQQKRQRRQASDSDSDASTDGRSTPEISTQLHRAIEVMVKKLVRLALASEYSRQVIRRTDIRDKVLGEQGSRQFRQVFDGAQRELMEKFGMQMVEQPLREKVTISQRRAAQRTERPATTTKTWTLTTILPAAYRTPAILPPTRAPSSVTESTYTAIYTFIISAILLSGGSIREQKLDRLLRRVNADNFTPIDRTDRLLARLCKEGYIVRNREMDGGEEVVEYLVGPRGKVEVGVAGVSGLVREVYGFSEGTLDGVDSMDAAGKRQEEVEAFEKRLKRSLGIREPLHFGKEDGDGDGDSDA
;
A
#
# COMPACT_ATOMS: atom_id res chain seq x y z
N MET A 1 -44.25 26.24 30.24
CA MET A 1 -44.11 25.29 31.36
C MET A 1 -42.72 24.66 31.28
N PRO A 2 -41.94 24.58 32.38
CA PRO A 2 -40.97 25.62 32.71
C PRO A 2 -39.51 25.29 32.32
N VAL A 3 -38.75 26.38 32.32
CA VAL A 3 -37.37 26.61 31.88
C VAL A 3 -36.37 26.15 32.95
N VAL A 4 -35.29 25.46 32.55
CA VAL A 4 -34.06 25.40 33.35
C VAL A 4 -32.88 25.77 32.46
N ARG A 5 -32.22 26.89 32.82
CA ARG A 5 -31.00 27.41 32.23
C ARG A 5 -29.79 27.06 33.11
N ASN A 6 -28.66 26.88 32.42
CA ASN A 6 -27.28 27.11 32.81
C ASN A 6 -26.59 26.14 33.79
N ARG A 7 -25.48 25.55 33.31
CA ARG A 7 -24.13 25.92 33.79
C ARG A 7 -23.04 25.58 32.76
N ARG A 8 -22.23 26.60 32.46
CA ARG A 8 -20.97 26.57 31.71
C ARG A 8 -19.90 25.80 32.50
N ARG A 9 -19.01 25.09 31.79
CA ARG A 9 -17.64 24.80 32.24
C ARG A 9 -16.70 24.98 31.03
N ALA A 10 -15.66 25.78 31.23
CA ALA A 10 -14.68 26.21 30.23
C ALA A 10 -13.71 25.07 29.81
N PRO A 11 -13.05 25.19 28.65
CA PRO A 11 -11.88 24.38 28.31
C PRO A 11 -10.59 25.07 28.78
N ASP A 12 -9.68 24.29 29.36
CA ASP A 12 -8.32 24.72 29.69
C ASP A 12 -7.45 24.66 28.43
N ASP A 13 -6.92 25.82 28.02
CA ASP A 13 -5.84 25.96 27.05
C ASP A 13 -4.51 25.94 27.82
N GLU A 14 -3.68 24.91 27.59
CA GLU A 14 -2.26 24.92 27.96
C GLU A 14 -1.42 25.10 26.69
N ASP A 15 -1.02 26.35 26.46
CA ASP A 15 -0.02 26.78 25.49
C ASP A 15 1.39 26.41 26.00
N GLU A 16 1.99 25.34 25.48
CA GLU A 16 3.46 25.21 25.49
C GLU A 16 4.03 25.81 24.21
N SER A 17 4.36 27.10 24.32
CA SER A 17 5.09 27.85 23.30
C SER A 17 6.58 27.48 23.32
N ASN A 18 7.03 27.05 22.14
CA ASN A 18 8.38 26.64 21.82
C ASN A 18 9.27 27.88 21.65
N VAL A 19 10.10 28.21 22.65
CA VAL A 19 11.04 29.34 22.59
C VAL A 19 12.41 28.83 22.12
N ASN A 20 12.69 29.02 20.84
CA ASN A 20 14.00 28.82 20.25
C ASN A 20 14.64 30.20 20.03
N SER A 21 15.65 30.55 20.84
CA SER A 21 16.44 31.77 20.68
C SER A 21 17.92 31.40 20.60
N GLU A 22 18.47 31.50 19.39
CA GLU A 22 19.91 31.53 19.12
C GLU A 22 20.50 32.88 19.58
N ALA A 23 21.55 32.84 20.39
CA ALA A 23 22.50 33.94 20.50
C ALA A 23 23.87 33.39 20.96
N SER A 24 24.85 33.52 20.08
CA SER A 24 26.24 33.11 20.21
C SER A 24 27.01 34.06 21.14
N PHE A 25 27.83 33.54 22.06
CA PHE A 25 29.15 34.12 22.45
C PHE A 25 29.94 33.11 23.33
N ASP A 26 31.20 32.89 22.98
CA ASP A 26 32.27 32.15 23.67
C ASP A 26 33.51 33.11 23.67
N PRO A 27 34.64 32.98 24.42
CA PRO A 27 35.09 31.90 25.32
C PRO A 27 35.89 32.32 26.61
N GLN A 28 36.34 31.30 27.36
CA GLN A 28 37.56 31.18 28.22
C GLN A 28 37.40 31.16 29.75
N HIS A 29 37.45 29.96 30.35
CA HIS A 29 38.48 29.52 31.33
C HIS A 29 38.26 28.03 31.74
N GLY A 30 39.28 27.17 31.54
CA GLY A 30 39.32 25.78 32.04
C GLY A 30 39.87 25.66 33.48
N PRO A 31 40.33 24.47 33.97
CA PRO A 31 40.45 23.18 33.27
C PRO A 31 40.09 21.90 34.10
N SER A 32 40.13 20.75 33.43
CA SER A 32 40.45 19.41 33.95
C SER A 32 39.48 18.70 34.91
N GLN A 33 38.71 17.74 34.37
CA GLN A 33 38.75 16.33 34.82
C GLN A 33 38.18 15.39 33.73
N ARG A 34 38.82 14.22 33.64
CA ARG A 34 38.91 13.32 32.48
C ARG A 34 37.65 12.49 32.19
N PRO A 35 37.41 12.11 30.92
CA PRO A 35 36.38 11.15 30.53
C PRO A 35 36.86 9.70 30.70
N THR A 36 36.03 8.85 31.30
CA THR A 36 36.26 7.42 31.39
C THR A 36 36.12 6.75 30.02
N GLN A 37 37.08 5.89 29.76
CA GLN A 37 37.48 5.37 28.46
C GLN A 37 36.55 4.28 27.92
N GLN A 38 36.43 4.30 26.59
CA GLN A 38 36.08 3.18 25.75
C GLN A 38 36.92 1.93 26.08
N GLN A 39 36.25 0.79 26.28
CA GLN A 39 36.83 -0.51 25.96
C GLN A 39 35.97 -1.24 24.93
N LYS A 40 36.56 -1.26 23.73
CA LYS A 40 36.35 -2.16 22.59
C LYS A 40 36.57 -3.63 22.99
N ARG A 41 35.94 -4.53 22.21
CA ARG A 41 36.12 -6.00 22.12
C ARG A 41 35.27 -6.77 23.14
N GLN A 42 34.38 -7.69 22.78
CA GLN A 42 34.60 -8.81 21.85
C GLN A 42 33.26 -9.33 21.29
N ARG A 43 33.23 -9.40 19.96
CA ARG A 43 32.43 -10.26 19.10
C ARG A 43 32.29 -11.68 19.70
N ARG A 44 31.14 -12.01 20.28
CA ARG A 44 30.69 -13.40 20.42
C ARG A 44 29.84 -13.74 19.21
N GLN A 45 30.49 -14.38 18.24
CA GLN A 45 29.82 -15.23 17.27
C GLN A 45 29.00 -16.24 18.08
N ALA A 46 27.68 -16.17 17.96
CA ALA A 46 26.85 -17.32 18.28
C ALA A 46 27.19 -18.36 17.22
N SER A 47 28.04 -19.30 17.62
CA SER A 47 28.27 -20.56 16.93
C SER A 47 26.91 -21.25 16.78
N ASP A 48 26.45 -21.37 15.53
CA ASP A 48 25.49 -22.38 15.12
C ASP A 48 26.05 -23.74 15.55
N SER A 49 25.57 -24.21 16.69
CA SER A 49 25.74 -25.58 17.12
C SER A 49 24.47 -26.29 16.68
N ASP A 50 24.49 -26.79 15.45
CA ASP A 50 23.61 -27.86 14.98
C ASP A 50 23.85 -29.08 15.88
N SER A 51 23.15 -29.07 17.01
CA SER A 51 22.95 -30.24 17.84
C SER A 51 21.74 -30.95 17.25
N ASP A 52 22.05 -31.86 16.33
CA ASP A 52 21.13 -32.83 15.76
C ASP A 52 20.70 -33.80 16.88
N ALA A 53 19.82 -33.33 17.75
CA ALA A 53 19.18 -34.12 18.78
C ALA A 53 18.12 -35.00 18.10
N SER A 54 18.60 -36.08 17.49
CA SER A 54 17.82 -37.26 17.13
C SER A 54 17.22 -37.85 18.42
N THR A 55 16.08 -37.30 18.85
CA THR A 55 15.29 -37.85 19.94
C THR A 55 14.38 -38.91 19.33
N ASP A 56 14.91 -40.11 19.26
CA ASP A 56 14.13 -41.32 19.03
C ASP A 56 13.05 -41.48 20.11
N GLY A 57 11.82 -41.75 19.67
CA GLY A 57 10.98 -42.73 20.35
C GLY A 57 10.15 -42.30 21.57
N ARG A 58 9.24 -41.34 21.40
CA ARG A 58 7.84 -41.30 21.94
C ARG A 58 7.38 -39.84 22.07
N SER A 59 6.90 -39.27 20.96
CA SER A 59 5.98 -38.14 21.06
C SER A 59 4.69 -38.65 21.70
N THR A 60 4.48 -38.35 22.98
CA THR A 60 3.20 -38.64 23.63
C THR A 60 2.10 -37.90 22.85
N PRO A 61 0.99 -38.58 22.51
CA PRO A 61 -0.07 -37.98 21.68
C PRO A 61 -0.59 -36.65 22.27
N GLU A 62 -0.53 -36.49 23.59
CA GLU A 62 -0.95 -35.28 24.29
C GLU A 62 -0.16 -34.02 23.91
N ILE A 63 1.18 -34.10 23.74
CA ILE A 63 2.02 -32.92 23.40
C ILE A 63 1.71 -32.44 21.98
N SER A 64 1.60 -33.38 21.02
CA SER A 64 1.24 -33.06 19.64
C SER A 64 -0.14 -32.42 19.55
N THR A 65 -1.10 -32.93 20.34
CA THR A 65 -2.46 -32.39 20.40
C THR A 65 -2.48 -30.97 20.98
N GLN A 66 -1.67 -30.71 22.01
CA GLN A 66 -1.57 -29.40 22.63
C GLN A 66 -0.92 -28.36 21.73
N LEU A 67 0.12 -28.76 20.97
CA LEU A 67 0.74 -27.91 19.96
C LEU A 67 -0.24 -27.57 18.83
N HIS A 68 -0.99 -28.55 18.32
CA HIS A 68 -2.03 -28.31 17.31
C HIS A 68 -3.09 -27.34 17.81
N ARG A 69 -3.60 -27.52 19.03
CA ARG A 69 -4.55 -26.58 19.65
C ARG A 69 -3.96 -25.17 19.79
N ALA A 70 -2.69 -25.03 20.16
CA ALA A 70 -2.03 -23.73 20.25
C ALA A 70 -1.94 -23.06 18.87
N ILE A 71 -1.60 -23.81 17.82
CA ILE A 71 -1.58 -23.32 16.43
C ILE A 71 -2.97 -22.86 16.00
N GLU A 72 -4.02 -23.62 16.26
CA GLU A 72 -5.40 -23.23 15.92
C GLU A 72 -5.83 -21.93 16.61
N VAL A 73 -5.44 -21.73 17.88
CA VAL A 73 -5.71 -20.48 18.60
C VAL A 73 -4.97 -19.31 17.94
N MET A 74 -3.71 -19.50 17.55
CA MET A 74 -2.94 -18.48 16.83
C MET A 74 -3.53 -18.19 15.45
N VAL A 75 -4.00 -19.20 14.71
CA VAL A 75 -4.71 -19.03 13.44
C VAL A 75 -5.95 -18.15 13.65
N LYS A 76 -6.80 -18.47 14.63
CA LYS A 76 -8.00 -17.66 14.95
C LYS A 76 -7.64 -16.22 15.34
N LYS A 77 -6.55 -16.02 16.09
CA LYS A 77 -6.04 -14.68 16.42
C LYS A 77 -5.58 -13.92 15.18
N LEU A 78 -4.88 -14.56 14.25
CA LEU A 78 -4.44 -13.94 13.01
C LEU A 78 -5.61 -13.57 12.10
N VAL A 79 -6.60 -14.46 11.96
CA VAL A 79 -7.84 -14.18 11.22
C VAL A 79 -8.55 -12.95 11.81
N ARG A 80 -8.71 -12.90 13.14
CA ARG A 80 -9.32 -11.74 13.80
C ARG A 80 -8.52 -10.45 13.60
N LEU A 81 -7.20 -10.52 13.69
CA LEU A 81 -6.33 -9.38 13.41
C LEU A 81 -6.53 -8.89 11.98
N ALA A 82 -6.58 -9.80 11.00
CA ALA A 82 -6.73 -9.45 9.60
C ALA A 82 -8.08 -8.75 9.33
N LEU A 83 -9.18 -9.30 9.84
CA LEU A 83 -10.52 -8.71 9.70
C LEU A 83 -10.62 -7.33 10.37
N ALA A 84 -10.03 -7.17 11.56
CA ALA A 84 -10.00 -5.89 12.26
C ALA A 84 -9.13 -4.84 11.54
N SER A 85 -7.99 -5.27 11.00
CA SER A 85 -7.13 -4.42 10.19
C SER A 85 -7.83 -3.97 8.91
N GLU A 86 -8.60 -4.83 8.25
CA GLU A 86 -9.35 -4.44 7.06
C GLU A 86 -10.50 -3.46 7.39
N TYR A 87 -11.28 -3.75 8.43
CA TYR A 87 -12.32 -2.85 8.91
C TYR A 87 -11.79 -1.45 9.26
N SER A 88 -10.54 -1.35 9.69
CA SER A 88 -9.87 -0.08 10.02
C SER A 88 -8.95 0.47 8.92
N ARG A 89 -8.92 -0.17 7.74
CA ARG A 89 -8.01 0.13 6.63
C ARG A 89 -6.53 0.23 7.04
N GLN A 90 -6.11 -0.62 7.97
CA GLN A 90 -4.73 -0.75 8.41
C GLN A 90 -4.00 -1.86 7.67
N VAL A 91 -2.71 -1.62 7.40
CA VAL A 91 -1.81 -2.66 6.91
C VAL A 91 -1.42 -3.60 8.05
N ILE A 92 -1.26 -4.88 7.73
CA ILE A 92 -0.86 -5.91 8.67
C ILE A 92 0.65 -6.09 8.54
N ARG A 93 1.43 -5.73 9.56
CA ARG A 93 2.90 -5.88 9.53
C ARG A 93 3.33 -7.18 10.19
N ARG A 94 4.48 -7.71 9.77
CA ARG A 94 5.07 -8.89 10.42
C ARG A 94 5.37 -8.68 11.90
N THR A 95 5.74 -7.46 12.30
CA THR A 95 5.93 -7.10 13.72
C THR A 95 4.62 -7.21 14.49
N ASP A 96 3.52 -6.68 13.94
CA ASP A 96 2.19 -6.78 14.56
C ASP A 96 1.74 -8.25 14.71
N ILE A 97 2.02 -9.10 13.72
CA ILE A 97 1.71 -10.53 13.82
C ILE A 97 2.55 -11.20 14.93
N ARG A 98 3.84 -10.90 15.00
CA ARG A 98 4.71 -11.41 16.06
C ARG A 98 4.17 -11.01 17.44
N ASP A 99 3.89 -9.73 17.62
CA ASP A 99 3.58 -9.16 18.94
C ASP A 99 2.14 -9.51 19.39
N LYS A 100 1.16 -9.51 18.47
CA LYS A 100 -0.26 -9.70 18.80
C LYS A 100 -0.76 -11.14 18.66
N VAL A 101 -0.09 -11.98 17.86
CA VAL A 101 -0.56 -13.34 17.55
C VAL A 101 0.37 -14.41 18.12
N LEU A 102 1.66 -14.34 17.76
CA LEU A 102 2.61 -15.42 18.02
C LEU A 102 3.25 -15.34 19.42
N GLY A 103 3.40 -14.13 19.96
CA GLY A 103 4.18 -13.89 21.17
C GLY A 103 5.68 -14.10 20.95
N GLU A 104 6.45 -14.05 22.04
CA GLU A 104 7.92 -14.01 21.99
C GLU A 104 8.55 -15.30 21.44
N GLN A 105 7.97 -16.46 21.75
CA GLN A 105 8.48 -17.77 21.30
C GLN A 105 7.83 -18.30 20.02
N GLY A 106 6.73 -17.69 19.55
CA GLY A 106 5.95 -18.24 18.43
C GLY A 106 6.50 -17.95 17.04
N SER A 107 7.67 -17.31 16.93
CA SER A 107 8.26 -16.89 15.64
C SER A 107 8.45 -18.05 14.65
N ARG A 108 8.79 -19.25 15.16
CA ARG A 108 8.97 -20.48 14.36
C ARG A 108 7.66 -21.01 13.77
N GLN A 109 6.53 -20.75 14.42
CA GLN A 109 5.22 -21.24 13.97
C GLN A 109 4.56 -20.33 12.92
N PHE A 110 5.15 -19.19 12.58
CA PHE A 110 4.52 -18.22 11.68
C PHE A 110 4.01 -18.85 10.39
N ARG A 111 4.80 -19.70 9.73
CA ARG A 111 4.41 -20.26 8.42
C ARG A 111 3.14 -21.10 8.55
N GLN A 112 3.12 -22.01 9.53
CA GLN A 112 1.95 -22.84 9.80
C GLN A 112 0.72 -22.01 10.18
N VAL A 113 0.91 -20.98 11.01
CA VAL A 113 -0.17 -20.07 11.42
C VAL A 113 -0.68 -19.23 10.26
N PHE A 114 0.21 -18.72 9.41
CA PHE A 114 -0.11 -17.90 8.25
C PHE A 114 -0.86 -18.71 7.20
N ASP A 115 -0.38 -19.91 6.86
CA ASP A 115 -1.03 -20.79 5.90
C ASP A 115 -2.40 -21.27 6.40
N GLY A 116 -2.50 -21.57 7.70
CA GLY A 116 -3.78 -21.88 8.35
C GLY A 116 -4.77 -20.71 8.31
N ALA A 117 -4.30 -19.49 8.58
CA ALA A 117 -5.14 -18.29 8.52
C ALA A 117 -5.57 -17.94 7.09
N GLN A 118 -4.69 -18.09 6.09
CA GLN A 118 -5.05 -17.90 4.68
C GLN A 118 -6.17 -18.84 4.27
N ARG A 119 -6.09 -20.12 4.65
CA ARG A 119 -7.15 -21.10 4.36
C ARG A 119 -8.48 -20.70 4.98
N GLU A 120 -8.48 -20.35 6.25
CA GLU A 120 -9.69 -19.93 6.98
C GLU A 120 -10.30 -18.64 6.40
N LEU A 121 -9.46 -17.66 6.03
CA LEU A 121 -9.91 -16.43 5.39
C LEU A 121 -10.54 -16.71 4.01
N MET A 122 -9.93 -17.58 3.21
CA MET A 122 -10.44 -17.90 1.88
C MET A 122 -11.73 -18.70 1.94
N GLU A 123 -11.78 -19.74 2.77
CA GLU A 123 -12.90 -20.68 2.84
C GLU A 123 -14.14 -20.08 3.52
N LYS A 124 -13.96 -19.37 4.65
CA LYS A 124 -15.10 -18.90 5.45
C LYS A 124 -15.47 -17.44 5.20
N PHE A 125 -14.51 -16.61 4.83
CA PHE A 125 -14.72 -15.16 4.67
C PHE A 125 -14.63 -14.70 3.22
N GLY A 126 -14.16 -15.53 2.29
CA GLY A 126 -13.92 -15.11 0.91
C GLY A 126 -12.90 -13.96 0.84
N MET A 127 -11.88 -14.01 1.68
CA MET A 127 -10.81 -12.99 1.75
C MET A 127 -9.43 -13.64 1.73
N GLN A 128 -8.41 -12.87 1.37
CA GLN A 128 -7.03 -13.33 1.37
C GLN A 128 -6.08 -12.19 1.78
N MET A 129 -5.06 -12.51 2.55
CA MET A 129 -3.97 -11.57 2.84
C MET A 129 -3.02 -11.50 1.64
N VAL A 130 -2.96 -10.34 0.99
CA VAL A 130 -2.08 -10.07 -0.16
C VAL A 130 -0.92 -9.20 0.30
N GLU A 131 0.29 -9.60 -0.08
CA GLU A 131 1.49 -8.83 0.25
C GLU A 131 1.52 -7.53 -0.55
N GLN A 132 1.81 -6.41 0.13
CA GLN A 132 1.91 -5.12 -0.52
C GLN A 132 3.20 -5.02 -1.32
N PRO A 133 3.17 -4.37 -2.51
CA PRO A 133 4.37 -4.11 -3.28
C PRO A 133 5.32 -3.19 -2.50
N LEU A 134 6.62 -3.33 -2.77
CA LEU A 134 7.62 -2.45 -2.17
C LEU A 134 7.33 -1.00 -2.54
N ARG A 135 7.47 -0.11 -1.55
CA ARG A 135 7.43 1.33 -1.81
C ARG A 135 8.51 1.69 -2.80
N GLU A 136 8.13 2.42 -3.84
CA GLU A 136 9.08 2.97 -4.80
C GLU A 136 10.03 3.94 -4.09
N LYS A 137 11.31 3.87 -4.44
CA LYS A 137 12.34 4.74 -3.91
C LYS A 137 12.44 5.95 -4.83
N VAL A 138 11.61 6.94 -4.55
CA VAL A 138 11.34 8.03 -5.49
C VAL A 138 12.42 9.12 -5.38
N THR A 139 12.78 9.53 -4.15
CA THR A 139 13.75 10.61 -3.93
C THR A 139 15.18 10.20 -4.28
N ILE A 140 16.02 11.19 -4.62
CA ILE A 140 17.47 10.98 -4.80
C ILE A 140 18.10 10.35 -3.55
N SER A 141 17.68 10.78 -2.35
CA SER A 141 18.18 10.23 -1.08
C SER A 141 17.81 8.75 -0.92
N GLN A 142 16.58 8.36 -1.26
CA GLN A 142 16.12 6.97 -1.21
C GLN A 142 16.82 6.11 -2.27
N ARG A 143 17.05 6.64 -3.47
CA ARG A 143 17.80 5.96 -4.53
C ARG A 143 19.26 5.72 -4.12
N ARG A 144 19.95 6.72 -3.56
CA ARG A 144 21.32 6.56 -3.03
C ARG A 144 21.38 5.58 -1.87
N ALA A 145 20.40 5.59 -0.97
CA ALA A 145 20.33 4.60 0.11
C ALA A 145 20.06 3.18 -0.42
N ALA A 146 19.29 3.04 -1.51
CA ALA A 146 19.05 1.77 -2.17
C ALA A 146 20.33 1.13 -2.70
N GLN A 147 21.20 1.92 -3.30
CA GLN A 147 22.46 1.45 -3.89
C GLN A 147 23.45 0.96 -2.84
N ARG A 148 23.32 1.41 -1.59
CA ARG A 148 24.13 0.93 -0.47
C ARG A 148 23.69 -0.43 0.08
N THR A 149 22.55 -0.95 -0.39
CA THR A 149 22.02 -2.23 0.09
C THR A 149 22.36 -3.31 -0.93
N GLU A 150 23.35 -4.16 -0.62
CA GLU A 150 23.84 -5.21 -1.54
C GLU A 150 22.79 -6.26 -1.93
N ARG A 151 21.74 -6.44 -1.11
CA ARG A 151 20.61 -7.31 -1.42
C ARG A 151 19.29 -6.54 -1.29
N PRO A 152 18.65 -6.13 -2.40
CA PRO A 152 17.33 -5.54 -2.33
C PRO A 152 16.34 -6.53 -1.71
N ALA A 153 15.53 -6.04 -0.75
CA ALA A 153 14.52 -6.85 -0.10
C ALA A 153 13.50 -7.34 -1.13
N THR A 154 13.19 -8.63 -1.13
CA THR A 154 12.22 -9.25 -2.05
C THR A 154 10.80 -9.28 -1.50
N THR A 155 10.64 -9.05 -0.19
CA THR A 155 9.36 -9.10 0.54
C THR A 155 9.22 -7.85 1.42
N THR A 156 8.03 -7.24 1.43
CA THR A 156 7.68 -6.14 2.34
C THR A 156 7.31 -6.63 3.72
N LYS A 157 6.95 -7.92 3.87
CA LYS A 157 6.41 -8.50 5.10
C LYS A 157 5.25 -7.66 5.67
N THR A 158 4.48 -7.08 4.76
CA THR A 158 3.34 -6.20 5.03
C THR A 158 2.20 -6.62 4.12
N TRP A 159 1.03 -6.88 4.69
CA TRP A 159 -0.11 -7.43 3.97
C TRP A 159 -1.33 -6.50 4.09
N THR A 160 -2.19 -6.54 3.08
CA THR A 160 -3.56 -6.01 3.12
C THR A 160 -4.52 -7.15 2.87
N LEU A 161 -5.66 -7.14 3.54
CA LEU A 161 -6.69 -8.14 3.30
C LEU A 161 -7.54 -7.70 2.10
N THR A 162 -7.72 -8.57 1.12
CA THR A 162 -8.51 -8.29 -0.08
C THR A 162 -9.60 -9.33 -0.23
N THR A 163 -10.76 -8.93 -0.75
CA THR A 163 -11.83 -9.87 -1.10
C THR A 163 -11.45 -10.70 -2.33
N ILE A 164 -11.72 -12.00 -2.26
CA ILE A 164 -11.64 -12.92 -3.40
C ILE A 164 -13.03 -13.30 -3.91
N LEU A 165 -14.09 -12.67 -3.38
CA LEU A 165 -15.45 -12.91 -3.83
C LEU A 165 -15.63 -12.45 -5.29
N PRO A 166 -16.40 -13.20 -6.11
CA PRO A 166 -16.82 -12.77 -7.43
C PRO A 166 -17.54 -11.41 -7.39
N ALA A 167 -17.48 -10.65 -8.49
CA ALA A 167 -18.04 -9.30 -8.57
C ALA A 167 -19.52 -9.23 -8.16
N ALA A 168 -20.32 -10.25 -8.49
CA ALA A 168 -21.74 -10.34 -8.12
C ALA A 168 -22.00 -10.31 -6.60
N TYR A 169 -21.02 -10.70 -5.79
CA TYR A 169 -21.12 -10.75 -4.33
C TYR A 169 -20.39 -9.59 -3.63
N ARG A 170 -19.81 -8.65 -4.39
CA ARG A 170 -19.16 -7.45 -3.82
C ARG A 170 -20.18 -6.33 -3.60
N THR A 171 -21.29 -6.66 -2.96
CA THR A 171 -22.33 -5.70 -2.60
C THR A 171 -22.16 -5.23 -1.16
N PRO A 172 -22.56 -3.99 -0.82
CA PRO A 172 -22.46 -3.48 0.56
C PRO A 172 -23.22 -4.31 1.60
N ALA A 173 -24.17 -5.14 1.18
CA ALA A 173 -24.90 -6.05 2.04
C ALA A 173 -24.03 -7.25 2.50
N ILE A 174 -23.08 -7.68 1.68
CA ILE A 174 -22.19 -8.82 1.96
C ILE A 174 -20.86 -8.33 2.52
N LEU A 175 -20.30 -7.30 1.92
CA LEU A 175 -19.08 -6.63 2.37
C LEU A 175 -19.48 -5.30 3.00
N PRO A 176 -19.76 -5.28 4.32
CA PRO A 176 -20.20 -4.06 4.98
C PRO A 176 -19.14 -2.97 4.83
N PRO A 177 -19.56 -1.69 4.81
CA PRO A 177 -18.62 -0.59 4.79
C PRO A 177 -17.62 -0.74 5.92
N THR A 178 -16.39 -0.25 5.70
CA THR A 178 -15.37 -0.19 6.75
C THR A 178 -15.86 0.69 7.91
N ARG A 179 -14.97 1.15 8.79
CA ARG A 179 -15.31 2.06 9.92
C ARG A 179 -16.13 3.32 9.55
N ALA A 180 -16.40 3.58 8.27
CA ALA A 180 -17.32 4.58 7.79
C ALA A 180 -18.74 4.48 8.43
N PRO A 181 -19.39 5.61 8.75
CA PRO A 181 -20.72 5.62 9.38
C PRO A 181 -21.85 5.05 8.51
N SER A 182 -21.67 5.04 7.19
CA SER A 182 -22.69 4.58 6.24
C SER A 182 -22.07 4.04 4.95
N SER A 183 -22.82 3.21 4.23
CA SER A 183 -22.44 2.72 2.90
C SER A 183 -22.23 3.86 1.89
N VAL A 184 -22.97 4.97 2.03
CA VAL A 184 -22.84 6.14 1.15
C VAL A 184 -21.52 6.85 1.39
N THR A 185 -21.16 7.04 2.66
CA THR A 185 -19.87 7.65 3.02
C THR A 185 -18.70 6.80 2.52
N GLU A 186 -18.82 5.48 2.65
CA GLU A 186 -17.80 4.55 2.17
C GLU A 186 -17.67 4.59 0.64
N SER A 187 -18.78 4.51 -0.08
CA SER A 187 -18.79 4.54 -1.55
C SER A 187 -18.22 5.88 -2.07
N THR A 188 -18.55 6.98 -1.39
CA THR A 188 -17.98 8.30 -1.68
C THR A 188 -16.47 8.32 -1.45
N TYR A 189 -15.98 7.71 -0.36
CA TYR A 189 -14.54 7.64 -0.07
C TYR A 189 -13.82 6.84 -1.15
N THR A 190 -14.39 5.71 -1.52
CA THR A 190 -13.91 4.87 -2.62
C THR A 190 -13.89 5.59 -3.96
N ALA A 191 -14.94 6.32 -4.31
CA ALA A 191 -14.97 7.10 -5.53
C ALA A 191 -13.84 8.16 -5.55
N ILE A 192 -13.66 8.89 -4.45
CA ILE A 192 -12.67 9.98 -4.40
C ILE A 192 -11.24 9.44 -4.46
N TYR A 193 -10.89 8.42 -3.66
CA TYR A 193 -9.54 7.88 -3.73
C TYR A 193 -9.26 7.23 -5.08
N THR A 194 -10.26 6.59 -5.69
CA THR A 194 -10.11 5.97 -7.02
C THR A 194 -9.88 7.04 -8.08
N PHE A 195 -10.60 8.16 -8.00
CA PHE A 195 -10.38 9.31 -8.87
C PHE A 195 -8.95 9.88 -8.73
N ILE A 196 -8.48 10.10 -7.49
CA ILE A 196 -7.14 10.64 -7.24
C ILE A 196 -6.06 9.67 -7.75
N ILE A 197 -6.19 8.37 -7.47
CA ILE A 197 -5.26 7.35 -7.98
C ILE A 197 -5.26 7.32 -9.52
N SER A 198 -6.43 7.42 -10.14
CA SER A 198 -6.57 7.50 -11.60
C SER A 198 -5.88 8.72 -12.18
N ALA A 199 -6.04 9.89 -11.56
CA ALA A 199 -5.38 11.12 -11.98
C ALA A 199 -3.84 11.03 -11.91
N ILE A 200 -3.31 10.38 -10.85
CA ILE A 200 -1.87 10.12 -10.70
C ILE A 200 -1.39 9.15 -11.78
N LEU A 201 -2.07 8.00 -11.96
CA LEU A 201 -1.65 6.98 -12.92
C LEU A 201 -1.71 7.49 -14.36
N LEU A 202 -2.77 8.21 -14.75
CA LEU A 202 -2.92 8.79 -16.08
C LEU A 202 -1.95 9.95 -16.35
N SER A 203 -1.36 10.54 -15.29
CA SER A 203 -0.31 11.54 -15.41
C SER A 203 1.09 10.96 -15.63
N GLY A 204 1.23 9.63 -15.76
CA GLY A 204 2.51 8.95 -15.93
C GLY A 204 3.04 8.30 -14.64
N GLY A 205 2.19 8.08 -13.64
CA GLY A 205 2.54 7.43 -12.37
C GLY A 205 2.91 8.38 -11.23
N SER A 206 3.11 9.66 -11.53
CA SER A 206 3.34 10.72 -10.55
C SER A 206 2.70 12.04 -11.00
N ILE A 207 2.33 12.89 -10.04
CA ILE A 207 1.70 14.19 -10.32
C ILE A 207 2.18 15.26 -9.34
N ARG A 208 2.57 16.44 -9.85
CA ARG A 208 2.91 17.60 -9.00
C ARG A 208 1.67 18.12 -8.28
N GLU A 209 1.84 18.62 -7.06
CA GLU A 209 0.77 19.20 -6.23
C GLU A 209 -0.05 20.25 -6.99
N GLN A 210 0.61 21.18 -7.68
CA GLN A 210 -0.05 22.20 -8.51
C GLN A 210 -0.99 21.62 -9.59
N LYS A 211 -0.58 20.51 -10.23
CA LYS A 211 -1.39 19.86 -11.27
C LYS A 211 -2.55 19.08 -10.64
N LEU A 212 -2.33 18.46 -9.47
CA LEU A 212 -3.38 17.79 -8.71
C LEU A 212 -4.44 18.79 -8.24
N ASP A 213 -4.04 19.92 -7.67
CA ASP A 213 -4.94 20.99 -7.22
C ASP A 213 -5.78 21.52 -8.38
N ARG A 214 -5.17 21.70 -9.55
CA ARG A 214 -5.92 22.11 -10.75
C ARG A 214 -6.98 21.07 -11.15
N LEU A 215 -6.70 19.78 -11.02
CA LEU A 215 -7.68 18.73 -11.30
C LEU A 215 -8.79 18.70 -10.24
N LEU A 216 -8.44 18.84 -8.96
CA LEU A 216 -9.40 18.89 -7.85
C LEU A 216 -10.32 20.10 -7.94
N ARG A 217 -9.81 21.27 -8.36
CA ARG A 217 -10.62 22.47 -8.65
C ARG A 217 -11.67 22.22 -9.73
N ARG A 218 -11.32 21.48 -10.78
CA ARG A 218 -12.26 21.16 -11.88
C ARG A 218 -13.42 20.28 -11.43
N VAL A 219 -13.25 19.52 -10.36
CA VAL A 219 -14.30 18.66 -9.77
C VAL A 219 -14.87 19.25 -8.47
N ASN A 220 -14.65 20.54 -8.20
CA ASN A 220 -15.10 21.24 -6.99
C ASN A 220 -14.67 20.58 -5.67
N ALA A 221 -13.46 20.00 -5.66
CA ALA A 221 -12.87 19.27 -4.52
C ALA A 221 -11.57 19.92 -4.01
N ASP A 222 -11.37 21.21 -4.25
CA ASP A 222 -10.12 21.91 -3.92
C ASP A 222 -10.01 22.25 -2.43
N ASN A 223 -11.11 22.67 -1.81
CA ASN A 223 -11.14 23.02 -0.39
C ASN A 223 -11.84 21.94 0.44
N PHE A 224 -12.95 21.42 -0.06
CA PHE A 224 -13.77 20.43 0.62
C PHE A 224 -14.14 19.31 -0.32
N THR A 225 -14.08 18.10 0.21
CA THR A 225 -14.72 16.94 -0.39
C THR A 225 -16.00 16.64 0.38
N PRO A 226 -16.92 15.82 -0.15
CA PRO A 226 -18.09 15.37 0.59
C PRO A 226 -17.82 14.62 1.91
N ILE A 227 -16.55 14.37 2.26
CA ILE A 227 -16.11 13.61 3.43
C ILE A 227 -15.42 14.50 4.45
N ASP A 228 -14.46 15.30 4.00
CA ASP A 228 -13.66 16.18 4.85
C ASP A 228 -13.01 17.28 3.99
N ARG A 229 -12.29 18.19 4.64
CA ARG A 229 -11.40 19.14 3.99
C ARG A 229 -10.33 18.40 3.16
N THR A 230 -10.01 18.93 1.98
CA THR A 230 -9.17 18.24 0.99
C THR A 230 -7.77 17.92 1.52
N ASP A 231 -7.17 18.82 2.28
CA ASP A 231 -5.88 18.62 2.97
C ASP A 231 -5.91 17.43 3.95
N ARG A 232 -6.97 17.35 4.77
CA ARG A 232 -7.17 16.25 5.74
C ARG A 232 -7.41 14.93 5.03
N LEU A 233 -8.16 14.95 3.93
CA LEU A 233 -8.38 13.79 3.10
C LEU A 233 -7.05 13.28 2.51
N LEU A 234 -6.24 14.16 1.91
CA LEU A 234 -4.94 13.77 1.34
C LEU A 234 -4.00 13.21 2.42
N ALA A 235 -3.96 13.83 3.60
CA ALA A 235 -3.19 13.32 4.74
C ALA A 235 -3.68 11.93 5.18
N ARG A 236 -5.00 11.71 5.20
CA ARG A 236 -5.61 10.40 5.50
C ARG A 236 -5.24 9.36 4.44
N LEU A 237 -5.30 9.70 3.15
CA LEU A 237 -4.90 8.81 2.06
C LEU A 237 -3.42 8.43 2.12
N CYS A 238 -2.55 9.36 2.53
CA CYS A 238 -1.14 9.07 2.79
C CYS A 238 -0.97 8.08 3.95
N LYS A 239 -1.71 8.29 5.05
CA LYS A 239 -1.66 7.44 6.25
C LYS A 239 -2.14 6.02 5.97
N GLU A 240 -3.22 5.87 5.21
CA GLU A 240 -3.78 4.57 4.82
C GLU A 240 -3.00 3.90 3.67
N GLY A 241 -2.07 4.62 3.04
CA GLY A 241 -1.15 4.08 2.04
C GLY A 241 -1.70 4.03 0.61
N TYR A 242 -2.75 4.81 0.31
CA TYR A 242 -3.27 4.98 -1.05
C TYR A 242 -2.37 5.84 -1.92
N ILE A 243 -1.78 6.88 -1.33
CA ILE A 243 -0.86 7.79 -2.01
C ILE A 243 0.38 8.01 -1.16
N VAL A 244 1.45 8.49 -1.79
CA VAL A 244 2.70 8.89 -1.13
C VAL A 244 2.97 10.32 -1.54
N ARG A 245 3.08 11.21 -0.55
CA ARG A 245 3.55 12.59 -0.74
C ARG A 245 5.07 12.59 -0.71
N ASN A 246 5.69 12.94 -1.84
CA ASN A 246 7.11 13.14 -1.98
C ASN A 246 7.42 14.64 -1.95
N ARG A 247 8.37 15.07 -1.11
CA ARG A 247 8.83 16.45 -1.00
C ARG A 247 10.31 16.48 -1.35
N GLU A 248 10.65 17.13 -2.45
CA GLU A 248 12.03 17.27 -2.92
C GLU A 248 12.37 18.76 -3.02
N MET A 249 13.58 19.13 -2.60
CA MET A 249 14.10 20.47 -2.84
C MET A 249 14.93 20.42 -4.11
N ASP A 250 14.44 21.04 -5.17
CA ASP A 250 15.13 21.16 -6.45
C ASP A 250 15.49 22.64 -6.68
N GLY A 251 16.78 22.94 -6.78
CA GLY A 251 17.26 24.31 -7.01
C GLY A 251 16.87 25.36 -5.94
N GLY A 252 16.43 24.93 -4.75
CA GLY A 252 15.95 25.81 -3.67
C GLY A 252 14.42 25.98 -3.64
N GLU A 253 13.71 25.48 -4.64
CA GLU A 253 12.25 25.41 -4.63
C GLU A 253 11.77 24.06 -4.09
N GLU A 254 10.73 24.10 -3.26
CA GLU A 254 10.07 22.89 -2.78
C GLU A 254 9.12 22.36 -3.85
N VAL A 255 9.44 21.20 -4.41
CA VAL A 255 8.58 20.48 -5.33
C VAL A 255 7.93 19.32 -4.59
N VAL A 256 6.60 19.36 -4.53
CA VAL A 256 5.77 18.32 -3.93
C VAL A 256 5.12 17.50 -5.04
N GLU A 257 5.30 16.19 -4.98
CA GLU A 257 4.76 15.23 -5.94
C GLU A 257 4.01 14.11 -5.21
N TYR A 258 2.86 13.72 -5.77
CA TYR A 258 2.06 12.60 -5.29
C TYR A 258 2.26 11.38 -6.19
N LEU A 259 2.48 10.23 -5.57
CA LEU A 259 2.58 8.93 -6.21
C LEU A 259 1.54 7.96 -5.65
N VAL A 260 1.25 6.88 -6.37
CA VAL A 260 0.36 5.84 -5.86
C VAL A 260 1.08 5.00 -4.81
N GLY A 261 0.48 4.90 -3.63
CA GLY A 261 0.98 4.10 -2.53
C GLY A 261 0.69 2.61 -2.69
N PRO A 262 1.32 1.74 -1.86
CA PRO A 262 1.20 0.29 -2.01
C PRO A 262 -0.25 -0.23 -1.91
N ARG A 263 -1.08 0.35 -1.05
CA ARG A 263 -2.50 -0.04 -0.92
C ARG A 263 -3.29 0.35 -2.16
N GLY A 264 -3.06 1.56 -2.69
CA GLY A 264 -3.70 2.03 -3.91
C GLY A 264 -3.37 1.19 -5.14
N LYS A 265 -2.13 0.66 -5.21
CA LYS A 265 -1.73 -0.28 -6.27
C LYS A 265 -2.43 -1.64 -6.19
N VAL A 266 -2.73 -2.12 -4.98
CA VAL A 266 -3.38 -3.41 -4.75
C VAL A 266 -4.89 -3.32 -4.95
N GLU A 267 -5.55 -2.30 -4.40
CA GLU A 267 -7.01 -2.20 -4.44
C GLU A 267 -7.55 -1.65 -5.76
N VAL A 268 -6.87 -0.66 -6.34
CA VAL A 268 -7.29 -0.03 -7.60
C VAL A 268 -6.37 -0.51 -8.72
N GLY A 269 -5.08 -0.20 -8.60
CA GLY A 269 -4.07 -0.61 -9.57
C GLY A 269 -4.34 -0.12 -10.99
N VAL A 270 -3.53 -0.61 -11.93
CA VAL A 270 -3.63 -0.25 -13.35
C VAL A 270 -4.90 -0.82 -13.98
N ALA A 271 -5.29 -2.04 -13.57
CA ALA A 271 -6.49 -2.71 -14.08
C ALA A 271 -7.77 -1.95 -13.70
N GLY A 272 -7.90 -1.53 -12.44
CA GLY A 272 -9.07 -0.77 -11.97
C GLY A 272 -9.18 0.59 -12.66
N VAL A 273 -8.07 1.32 -12.83
CA VAL A 273 -8.07 2.57 -13.60
C VAL A 273 -8.41 2.33 -15.06
N SER A 274 -7.86 1.30 -15.69
CA SER A 274 -8.18 0.99 -17.10
C SER A 274 -9.66 0.70 -17.29
N GLY A 275 -10.25 -0.10 -16.39
CA GLY A 275 -11.69 -0.40 -16.40
C GLY A 275 -12.54 0.86 -16.21
N LEU A 276 -12.18 1.72 -15.25
CA LEU A 276 -12.88 2.99 -15.03
C LEU A 276 -12.81 3.89 -16.26
N VAL A 277 -11.63 4.03 -16.88
CA VAL A 277 -11.46 4.91 -18.05
C VAL A 277 -12.22 4.34 -19.26
N ARG A 278 -12.22 3.02 -19.48
CA ARG A 278 -13.05 2.39 -20.52
C ARG A 278 -14.53 2.68 -20.32
N GLU A 279 -15.02 2.52 -19.09
CA GLU A 279 -16.42 2.79 -18.77
C GLU A 279 -16.79 4.27 -19.03
N VAL A 280 -15.96 5.21 -18.56
CA VAL A 280 -16.20 6.65 -18.74
C VAL A 280 -16.20 7.08 -20.21
N TYR A 281 -15.36 6.45 -21.04
CA TYR A 281 -15.28 6.75 -22.47
C TYR A 281 -16.20 5.88 -23.34
N GLY A 282 -16.98 4.95 -22.75
CA GLY A 282 -17.92 4.09 -23.49
C GLY A 282 -17.27 2.94 -24.28
N PHE A 283 -16.06 2.53 -23.89
CA PHE A 283 -15.30 1.41 -24.45
C PHE A 283 -15.37 0.14 -23.58
N SER A 284 -16.38 0.03 -22.73
CA SER A 284 -16.67 -1.18 -21.95
C SER A 284 -17.09 -2.32 -22.89
N GLU A 285 -16.62 -3.55 -22.63
CA GLU A 285 -16.83 -4.74 -23.47
C GLU A 285 -18.30 -4.98 -23.85
N GLY A 286 -19.25 -4.58 -22.98
CA GLY A 286 -20.69 -4.72 -23.24
C GLY A 286 -21.30 -3.67 -24.18
N THR A 287 -20.55 -2.66 -24.61
CA THR A 287 -21.06 -1.58 -25.46
C THR A 287 -20.91 -1.90 -26.96
N LEU A 288 -20.31 -3.04 -27.33
CA LEU A 288 -19.98 -3.38 -28.72
C LEU A 288 -21.16 -3.96 -29.52
N ASP A 289 -22.24 -4.40 -28.88
CA ASP A 289 -23.32 -5.17 -29.52
C ASP A 289 -24.32 -4.36 -30.38
N GLY A 290 -24.06 -3.07 -30.63
CA GLY A 290 -25.07 -2.15 -31.22
C GLY A 290 -24.78 -1.58 -32.60
N VAL A 291 -23.82 -2.10 -33.38
CA VAL A 291 -23.41 -1.45 -34.65
C VAL A 291 -23.79 -2.30 -35.87
N ASP A 292 -24.96 -2.00 -36.46
CA ASP A 292 -25.57 -2.72 -37.61
C ASP A 292 -24.87 -2.53 -38.98
N SER A 293 -23.68 -1.91 -39.02
CA SER A 293 -22.96 -1.69 -40.28
C SER A 293 -21.47 -2.03 -40.17
N MET A 294 -21.00 -2.85 -41.12
CA MET A 294 -19.63 -3.36 -41.19
C MET A 294 -18.58 -2.23 -41.26
N ASP A 295 -18.88 -1.12 -41.95
CA ASP A 295 -18.02 0.07 -42.00
C ASP A 295 -17.97 0.83 -40.67
N ALA A 296 -19.08 0.87 -39.95
CA ALA A 296 -19.14 1.51 -38.64
C ALA A 296 -18.46 0.65 -37.56
N ALA A 297 -18.53 -0.68 -37.69
CA ALA A 297 -17.79 -1.61 -36.85
C ALA A 297 -16.28 -1.46 -37.04
N GLY A 298 -15.80 -1.35 -38.29
CA GLY A 298 -14.38 -1.12 -38.59
C GLY A 298 -13.85 0.19 -38.00
N LYS A 299 -14.55 1.32 -38.22
CA LYS A 299 -14.16 2.61 -37.63
C LYS A 299 -14.16 2.58 -36.10
N ARG A 300 -15.16 1.95 -35.49
CA ARG A 300 -15.25 1.87 -34.03
C ARG A 300 -14.14 0.98 -33.46
N GLN A 301 -13.75 -0.07 -34.16
CA GLN A 301 -12.61 -0.90 -33.78
C GLN A 301 -11.30 -0.11 -33.84
N GLU A 302 -11.07 0.69 -34.88
CA GLU A 302 -9.90 1.58 -34.98
C GLU A 302 -9.87 2.61 -33.84
N GLU A 303 -11.03 3.19 -33.48
CA GLU A 303 -11.16 4.12 -32.35
C GLU A 303 -10.83 3.45 -31.00
N VAL A 304 -11.33 2.23 -30.78
CA VAL A 304 -11.03 1.43 -29.58
C VAL A 304 -9.52 1.14 -29.49
N GLU A 305 -8.89 0.72 -30.58
CA GLU A 305 -7.45 0.42 -30.62
C GLU A 305 -6.59 1.66 -30.39
N ALA A 306 -6.94 2.79 -31.01
CA ALA A 306 -6.27 4.06 -30.79
C ALA A 306 -6.40 4.52 -29.33
N PHE A 307 -7.59 4.33 -28.74
CA PHE A 307 -7.84 4.62 -27.32
C PHE A 307 -7.00 3.73 -26.41
N GLU A 308 -6.98 2.40 -26.62
CA GLU A 308 -6.17 1.46 -25.83
C GLU A 308 -4.68 1.78 -25.92
N LYS A 309 -4.17 2.14 -27.10
CA LYS A 309 -2.77 2.55 -27.28
C LYS A 309 -2.44 3.82 -26.49
N ARG A 310 -3.36 4.78 -26.43
CA ARG A 310 -3.21 6.01 -25.62
C ARG A 310 -3.27 5.70 -24.13
N LEU A 311 -4.20 4.84 -23.72
CA LEU A 311 -4.39 4.44 -22.32
C LEU A 311 -3.16 3.72 -21.78
N LYS A 312 -2.64 2.71 -22.51
CA LYS A 312 -1.40 2.00 -22.14
C LYS A 312 -0.21 2.96 -21.98
N ARG A 313 -0.08 3.92 -22.90
CA ARG A 313 0.97 4.94 -22.84
C ARG A 313 0.85 5.83 -21.61
N SER A 314 -0.36 6.31 -21.30
CA SER A 314 -0.61 7.14 -20.12
C SER A 314 -0.36 6.39 -18.81
N LEU A 315 -0.69 5.11 -18.75
CA LEU A 315 -0.48 4.26 -17.57
C LEU A 315 0.97 3.78 -17.40
N GLY A 316 1.87 4.12 -18.33
CA GLY A 316 3.27 3.69 -18.29
C GLY A 316 3.45 2.17 -18.46
N ILE A 317 2.44 1.48 -19.01
CA ILE A 317 2.54 0.06 -19.35
C ILE A 317 3.42 -0.03 -20.59
N ARG A 318 4.74 -0.10 -20.39
CA ARG A 318 5.66 -0.45 -21.48
C ARG A 318 5.36 -1.90 -21.87
N GLU A 319 4.84 -2.09 -23.08
CA GLU A 319 4.95 -3.40 -23.74
C GLU A 319 6.43 -3.81 -23.73
N PRO A 320 6.75 -5.09 -23.49
CA PRO A 320 8.12 -5.55 -23.61
C PRO A 320 8.57 -5.18 -25.02
N LEU A 321 9.62 -4.37 -25.11
CA LEU A 321 10.27 -4.05 -26.37
C LEU A 321 10.62 -5.39 -27.01
N HIS A 322 9.91 -5.73 -28.08
CA HIS A 322 10.30 -6.81 -28.97
C HIS A 322 11.59 -6.33 -29.64
N PHE A 323 12.72 -6.53 -28.95
CA PHE A 323 14.03 -6.45 -29.58
C PHE A 323 14.05 -7.48 -30.69
N GLY A 324 14.54 -7.04 -31.83
CA GLY A 324 14.28 -7.61 -33.14
C GLY A 324 14.47 -9.11 -33.19
N LYS A 325 13.53 -9.76 -33.89
CA LYS A 325 13.87 -10.91 -34.70
C LYS A 325 14.90 -10.36 -35.70
N GLU A 326 16.17 -10.66 -35.47
CA GLU A 326 17.23 -10.39 -36.44
C GLU A 326 16.79 -11.02 -37.77
N ASP A 327 16.60 -10.17 -38.76
CA ASP A 327 16.65 -10.53 -40.15
C ASP A 327 18.04 -11.12 -40.41
N GLY A 328 18.13 -12.44 -40.35
CA GLY A 328 19.24 -13.23 -40.87
C GLY A 328 18.86 -13.77 -42.24
N ASP A 329 18.72 -12.88 -43.22
CA ASP A 329 18.58 -13.20 -44.63
C ASP A 329 19.95 -13.04 -45.33
N GLY A 330 20.37 -14.10 -46.06
CA GLY A 330 21.40 -14.11 -47.11
C GLY A 330 22.86 -14.03 -46.62
N ASP A 331 23.83 -14.82 -47.08
CA ASP A 331 23.99 -15.72 -48.22
C ASP A 331 25.02 -16.77 -47.76
N GLY A 332 24.89 -18.05 -48.09
CA GLY A 332 25.33 -18.57 -49.38
C GLY A 332 26.73 -19.17 -49.24
N ASP A 333 26.82 -20.49 -49.09
CA ASP A 333 27.82 -21.22 -49.85
C ASP A 333 27.31 -22.61 -50.22
N SER A 334 27.20 -22.77 -51.52
CA SER A 334 27.18 -24.02 -52.25
C SER A 334 28.46 -24.80 -51.99
N ASP A 335 28.35 -26.07 -51.65
CA ASP A 335 28.98 -27.11 -52.46
C ASP A 335 28.54 -28.51 -52.01
N ALA A 336 28.16 -29.28 -53.05
CA ALA A 336 28.30 -30.72 -53.24
C ALA A 336 27.82 -31.71 -52.16
#